data_AF-A0A1X7VXM7-F1
#
_entry.id   AF-A0A1X7VXM7-F1
#
_cell.length_a   1.000
_cell.length_b   1.000
_cell.length_c   1.000
_cell.angle_alpha   90.00
_cell.angle_beta   90.00
_cell.angle_gamma   90.00
#
_symmetry.space_group_name_H-M   'P 1'
#
loop_
_entity.id
_entity.type
_entity.pdbx_description
1 polymer ?
#
loop_
_entity_poly.entity_id
_entity_poly.type
_entity_poly.pdbx_seq_one_letter_code
_entity_poly.pdbx_strand_id
1 'polypeptide(L)'
;MATETKRVRIVPLNSRNYATWNLQCRMALIKGLWTIVYATKVLLEDEANEAVVTQYIARKDGALATILLSIDPSLLYLLGEPKDAVEVWKQLESQFQKKKLE
;
A
#
# COMPACT_ATOMS: atom_id res chain seq x y z
N MET A 1 27.32 -4.61 20.02
CA MET A 1 26.39 -3.46 20.07
C MET A 1 25.38 -3.65 18.94
N ALA A 2 24.13 -4.02 19.26
CA ALA A 2 23.09 -4.19 18.25
C ALA A 2 22.67 -2.79 17.80
N THR A 3 22.89 -2.46 16.54
CA THR A 3 22.30 -1.26 15.93
C THR A 3 20.81 -1.46 15.93
N GLU A 4 20.12 -0.77 16.83
CA GLU A 4 18.66 -0.69 16.83
C GLU A 4 18.26 -0.01 15.51
N THR A 5 17.90 -0.82 14.52
CA THR A 5 17.34 -0.34 13.27
C THR A 5 16.04 0.33 13.63
N LYS A 6 16.09 1.65 13.81
CA LYS A 6 14.93 2.50 14.11
C LYS A 6 13.89 2.19 13.03
N ARG A 7 12.92 1.32 13.35
CA ARG A 7 11.84 0.98 12.42
C ARG A 7 11.15 2.30 12.14
N VAL A 8 11.33 2.82 10.93
CA VAL A 8 10.62 4.03 10.49
C VAL A 8 9.14 3.68 10.62
N ARG A 9 8.51 4.17 11.69
CA ARG A 9 7.09 4.00 11.89
C ARG A 9 6.43 4.89 10.84
N ILE A 10 5.63 4.28 9.98
CA ILE A 10 4.77 5.05 9.08
C ILE A 10 3.88 5.89 10.00
N VAL A 11 3.97 7.21 9.86
CA VAL A 11 3.07 8.12 10.58
C VAL A 11 1.68 7.90 9.97
N PRO A 12 0.65 7.60 10.77
CA PRO A 12 -0.69 7.34 10.25
C PRO A 12 -1.15 8.44 9.30
N LEU A 13 -1.73 8.05 8.16
CA LEU A 13 -2.29 9.00 7.20
C LEU A 13 -3.35 9.84 7.90
N ASN A 14 -3.25 11.16 7.74
CA ASN A 14 -4.25 12.14 8.11
C ASN A 14 -4.47 13.11 6.93
N SER A 15 -5.38 14.05 7.09
CA SER A 15 -5.76 15.00 6.03
C SER A 15 -4.66 15.97 5.58
N ARG A 16 -3.51 16.03 6.29
CA ARG A 16 -2.44 17.02 6.05
C ARG A 16 -1.08 16.41 5.72
N ASN A 17 -0.87 15.13 6.01
CA ASN A 17 0.45 14.49 5.88
C ASN A 17 0.58 13.55 4.67
N TYR A 18 -0.36 13.58 3.71
CA TYR A 18 -0.38 12.64 2.59
C TYR A 18 0.95 12.52 1.84
N ALA A 19 1.66 13.62 1.57
CA ALA A 19 2.96 13.56 0.88
C ALA A 19 4.02 12.76 1.69
N THR A 20 4.08 12.98 3.00
CA THR A 20 5.00 12.26 3.90
C THR A 20 4.57 10.81 4.09
N TRP A 21 3.27 10.57 4.31
CA TRP A 21 2.71 9.23 4.42
C TRP A 21 2.94 8.41 3.15
N ASN A 22 2.70 8.99 1.98
CA ASN A 22 2.88 8.33 0.69
C ASN A 22 4.33 7.86 0.53
N LEU A 23 5.32 8.70 0.85
CA LEU A 23 6.73 8.34 0.80
C LEU A 23 7.08 7.22 1.80
N GLN A 24 6.61 7.32 3.05
CA GLN A 24 6.88 6.32 4.09
C GLN A 24 6.20 4.97 3.80
N CYS A 25 4.94 5.00 3.36
CA CYS A 25 4.19 3.81 2.98
C CYS A 25 4.79 3.15 1.74
N ARG A 26 5.25 3.94 0.74
CA ARG A 26 6.04 3.44 -0.39
C ARG A 26 7.29 2.72 0.08
N MET A 27 8.08 3.34 0.97
CA MET A 27 9.30 2.71 1.49
C MET A 27 9.03 1.41 2.27
N ALA A 28 7.91 1.33 2.99
CA ALA A 28 7.49 0.09 3.65
C ALA A 28 7.14 -1.01 2.65
N LEU A 29 6.52 -0.64 1.53
CA LEU A 29 6.10 -1.56 0.46
C LEU A 29 7.24 -1.95 -0.49
N ILE A 30 8.32 -1.16 -0.60
CA ILE A 30 9.47 -1.43 -1.50
C ILE A 30 10.14 -2.78 -1.23
N LYS A 31 9.94 -3.40 -0.06
CA LYS A 31 10.38 -4.77 0.25
C LYS A 31 9.53 -5.86 -0.45
N GLY A 32 9.22 -5.68 -1.74
CA GLY A 32 8.57 -6.69 -2.59
C GLY A 32 7.04 -6.64 -2.67
N LEU A 33 6.39 -5.65 -2.04
CA LEU A 33 4.94 -5.46 -2.06
C LEU A 33 4.51 -4.30 -2.99
N TRP A 34 5.40 -3.34 -3.24
CA TRP A 34 5.14 -2.17 -4.08
C TRP A 34 4.80 -2.53 -5.53
N THR A 35 5.38 -3.61 -6.06
CA THR A 35 5.11 -4.12 -7.41
C THR A 35 3.67 -4.58 -7.61
N ILE A 36 2.98 -4.95 -6.52
CA ILE A 36 1.55 -5.28 -6.54
C ILE A 36 0.72 -4.00 -6.63
N VAL A 37 1.06 -2.99 -5.84
CA VAL A 37 0.34 -1.70 -5.78
C VAL A 37 0.47 -0.89 -7.07
N TYR A 38 1.62 -0.95 -7.73
CA TYR A 38 1.86 -0.29 -9.01
C TYR A 38 1.49 -1.14 -10.24
N ALA A 39 0.91 -2.34 -10.03
CA ALA A 39 0.35 -3.21 -11.06
C ALA A 39 1.28 -3.45 -12.28
N THR A 40 2.51 -3.92 -12.05
CA THR A 40 3.44 -4.26 -13.16
C THR A 40 3.59 -5.75 -13.41
N LYS A 41 3.01 -6.60 -12.53
CA LYS A 41 2.97 -8.06 -12.73
C LYS A 41 1.54 -8.55 -12.62
N VAL A 42 0.86 -8.60 -13.76
CA VAL A 42 -0.23 -9.56 -13.96
C VAL A 42 0.46 -10.93 -14.07
N LEU A 43 0.12 -11.89 -13.20
CA LEU A 43 0.54 -13.27 -13.39
C LEU A 43 0.00 -13.70 -14.76
N LEU A 44 0.88 -13.95 -15.72
CA LEU A 44 0.50 -14.60 -16.97
C LEU A 44 0.09 -16.02 -16.60
N GLU A 45 -1.13 -16.41 -16.96
CA GLU A 45 -1.75 -17.69 -16.61
C GLU A 45 -0.87 -18.90 -17.00
N ASP A 46 0.00 -18.74 -18.00
CA ASP A 46 0.94 -19.76 -18.48
C ASP A 46 2.13 -20.06 -17.53
N GLU A 47 2.44 -19.23 -16.53
CA GLU A 47 3.54 -19.45 -15.56
C GLU A 47 3.07 -19.72 -14.11
N ALA A 48 1.76 -19.78 -13.88
CA ALA A 48 1.18 -19.81 -12.55
C ALA A 48 1.03 -21.24 -12.00
N ASN A 49 2.09 -21.78 -11.40
CA ASN A 49 1.94 -22.92 -10.49
C ASN A 49 1.16 -22.49 -9.22
N GLU A 50 0.43 -23.40 -8.56
CA GLU A 50 -0.41 -23.11 -7.39
C GLU A 50 0.36 -22.34 -6.31
N ALA A 51 1.62 -22.71 -6.06
CA ALA A 51 2.51 -22.02 -5.13
C ALA A 51 2.80 -20.55 -5.49
N VAL A 52 2.86 -20.23 -6.79
CA VAL A 52 3.07 -18.87 -7.30
C VAL A 52 1.81 -18.03 -7.09
N VAL A 53 0.63 -18.61 -7.31
CA VAL A 53 -0.67 -17.97 -7.05
C VAL A 53 -0.84 -17.68 -5.56
N THR A 54 -0.56 -18.64 -4.69
CA THR A 54 -0.63 -18.44 -3.23
C THR A 54 0.33 -17.35 -2.75
N GLN A 55 1.57 -17.34 -3.24
CA GLN A 55 2.52 -16.27 -2.90
C GLN A 55 2.07 -14.90 -3.40
N TYR A 56 1.43 -14.83 -4.57
CA TYR A 56 0.90 -13.58 -5.11
C TYR A 56 -0.26 -13.04 -4.27
N ILE A 57 -1.22 -13.90 -3.89
CA ILE A 57 -2.34 -13.53 -3.01
C ILE A 57 -1.81 -13.05 -1.66
N ALA A 58 -0.88 -13.79 -1.04
CA ALA A 58 -0.27 -13.39 0.23
C ALA A 58 0.43 -12.03 0.17
N ARG A 59 1.08 -11.71 -0.97
CA ARG A 59 1.69 -10.39 -1.19
C ARG A 59 0.63 -9.30 -1.41
N LYS A 60 -0.46 -9.60 -2.10
CA LYS A 60 -1.59 -8.68 -2.30
C LYS A 60 -2.24 -8.30 -0.98
N ASP A 61 -2.55 -9.31 -0.16
CA ASP A 61 -3.14 -9.11 1.16
C ASP A 61 -2.17 -8.41 2.11
N GLY A 62 -0.87 -8.75 2.05
CA GLY A 62 0.17 -8.06 2.81
C GLY A 62 0.32 -6.58 2.43
N ALA A 63 0.21 -6.25 1.14
CA ALA A 63 0.23 -4.87 0.67
C ALA A 63 -1.01 -4.11 1.16
N LEU A 64 -2.20 -4.71 1.04
CA LEU A 64 -3.47 -4.13 1.50
C LEU A 64 -3.43 -3.87 3.00
N ALA A 65 -3.04 -4.87 3.80
CA ALA A 65 -2.92 -4.75 5.24
C ALA A 65 -1.93 -3.66 5.65
N THR A 66 -0.76 -3.58 4.98
CA THR A 66 0.24 -2.54 5.25
C THR A 66 -0.34 -1.14 5.02
N ILE A 67 -1.07 -0.94 3.92
CA ILE A 67 -1.70 0.34 3.61
C ILE A 67 -2.78 0.66 4.65
N LEU A 68 -3.72 -0.26 4.92
CA LEU A 68 -4.81 -0.04 5.88
C LEU A 68 -4.31 0.25 7.30
N LEU A 69 -3.32 -0.51 7.79
CA LEU A 69 -2.73 -0.31 9.11
C LEU A 69 -1.90 0.96 9.23
N SER A 70 -1.56 1.59 8.10
CA SER A 70 -0.84 2.85 8.05
C SER A 70 -1.76 4.08 7.95
N ILE A 71 -3.07 3.89 7.96
CA ILE A 71 -4.06 4.97 7.86
C ILE A 71 -4.67 5.22 9.24
N ASP A 72 -4.97 6.49 9.55
CA ASP A 72 -5.72 6.80 10.76
C ASP A 72 -7.11 6.13 10.71
N PRO A 73 -7.53 5.41 11.77
CA PRO A 73 -8.84 4.73 11.80
C PRO A 73 -10.01 5.66 11.44
N SER A 74 -9.91 6.95 11.78
CA SER A 74 -10.93 7.96 11.49
C SER A 74 -11.08 8.26 9.99
N LEU A 75 -10.16 7.79 9.14
CA LEU A 75 -10.21 7.92 7.68
C LEU A 75 -10.62 6.62 6.98
N LEU A 76 -10.72 5.49 7.70
CA LEU A 76 -11.07 4.21 7.09
C LEU A 76 -12.48 4.20 6.48
N TYR A 77 -13.39 5.04 6.98
CA TYR A 77 -14.71 5.23 6.38
C TYR A 77 -14.65 5.69 4.91
N LEU A 78 -13.56 6.34 4.50
CA LEU A 78 -13.35 6.78 3.12
C LEU A 78 -13.13 5.62 2.16
N LEU A 79 -12.74 4.44 2.66
CA LEU A 79 -12.36 3.28 1.85
C LEU A 79 -13.47 2.23 1.69
N GLY A 80 -14.47 2.24 2.57
CA GLY A 80 -15.50 1.19 2.57
C GLY A 80 -14.92 -0.19 2.87
N GLU A 81 -15.20 -1.17 2.00
CA GLU A 81 -14.66 -2.55 2.07
C GLU A 81 -13.69 -2.83 0.91
N PRO A 82 -12.44 -2.36 1.00
CA PRO A 82 -11.49 -2.51 -0.10
C PRO A 82 -11.00 -3.95 -0.26
N LYS A 83 -11.05 -4.45 -1.50
CA LYS A 83 -10.55 -5.80 -1.84
C LYS A 83 -9.13 -5.77 -2.40
N ASP A 84 -8.68 -4.63 -2.89
CA ASP A 84 -7.40 -4.50 -3.58
C ASP A 84 -6.57 -3.31 -3.09
N ALA A 85 -5.30 -3.59 -2.82
CA ALA A 85 -4.32 -2.59 -2.39
C ALA A 85 -4.17 -1.45 -3.42
N VAL A 86 -4.33 -1.76 -4.71
CA VAL A 86 -4.28 -0.80 -5.82
C VAL A 86 -5.46 0.17 -5.77
N GLU A 87 -6.65 -0.35 -5.49
CA GLU A 87 -7.89 0.46 -5.41
C GLU A 87 -7.79 1.44 -4.24
N VAL A 88 -7.40 0.94 -3.06
CA VAL A 88 -7.14 1.79 -1.88
C VAL A 88 -6.12 2.87 -2.20
N TRP A 89 -5.00 2.49 -2.81
CA TRP A 89 -3.94 3.44 -3.13
C TRP A 89 -4.43 4.57 -4.05
N LYS A 90 -5.15 4.22 -5.14
CA LYS A 90 -5.72 5.18 -6.08
C LYS A 90 -6.79 6.07 -5.43
N GLN A 91 -7.60 5.50 -4.54
CA GLN A 91 -8.64 6.24 -3.84
C GLN A 91 -8.04 7.28 -2.89
N LEU A 92 -7.03 6.89 -2.10
CA LEU A 92 -6.29 7.81 -1.24
C LEU A 92 -5.56 8.88 -2.05
N GLU A 93 -4.98 8.49 -3.19
CA GLU A 93 -4.40 9.44 -4.13
C GLU A 93 -5.44 10.44 -4.62
N SER A 94 -6.61 9.98 -5.08
CA SER A 94 -7.68 10.87 -5.52
C SER A 94 -8.22 11.79 -4.42
N GLN A 95 -8.26 11.32 -3.17
CA GLN A 95 -8.80 12.08 -2.03
C GLN A 95 -7.82 13.14 -1.51
N PHE A 96 -6.53 12.79 -1.40
CA PHE A 96 -5.54 13.62 -0.72
C PHE A 96 -4.52 14.25 -1.66
N GLN A 97 -4.29 13.67 -2.84
CA GLN A 97 -3.52 14.33 -3.89
C GLN A 97 -4.45 15.32 -4.58
N LYS A 98 -4.44 16.58 -4.12
CA LYS A 98 -5.07 17.66 -4.86
C LYS A 98 -4.55 17.61 -6.30
N LYS A 99 -5.43 17.33 -7.26
CA LYS A 99 -5.15 17.69 -8.66
C LYS A 99 -4.88 19.19 -8.62
N LYS A 100 -3.62 19.59 -8.81
CA LYS A 100 -3.35 20.94 -9.28
C LYS A 100 -4.05 21.01 -10.64
N LEU A 101 -5.27 21.54 -10.66
CA LEU A 101 -5.76 22.20 -11.86
C LEU A 101 -4.81 23.38 -12.03
N GLU A 102 -3.88 23.25 -12.97
CA GLU A 102 -3.26 24.39 -13.63
C GLU A 102 -4.19 24.85 -14.76
#